data_AF-A0A832TVX7-F1
#
_entry.id   AF-A0A832TVX7-F1
#
_cell.length_a   1.000
_cell.length_b   1.000
_cell.length_c   1.000
_cell.angle_alpha   90.00
_cell.angle_beta   90.00
_cell.angle_gamma   90.00
#
_symmetry.space_group_name_H-M   'P 1'
#
loop_
_entity.id
_entity.type
_entity.pdbx_description
1 polymer ?
#
loop_
_entity_poly.entity_id
_entity_poly.type
_entity_poly.pdbx_seq_one_letter_code
_entity_poly.pdbx_strand_id
1 'polypeptide(L)'
;MNSLHYLLMGVILAAVLCVAGCSDVPQEEAPPATTSEATPAPVVTSSGWSLEPGPVGTMPAGKDVSATARKDPLSNVITVQFDGGRGMTFITQIQAILYSGDGRVEEKSIERPLSLGKSVTFEGTRGSPDRVKITAIYNTGEVVVISDELYQREDAFAK
;
A
#
# COMPACT_ATOMS: atom_id res chain seq x y z
N MET A 1 -29.27 57.82 4.47
CA MET A 1 -28.41 57.13 5.46
C MET A 1 -27.59 55.99 4.82
N ASN A 2 -27.10 56.13 3.58
CA ASN A 2 -26.45 55.02 2.86
C ASN A 2 -24.95 55.25 2.57
N SER A 3 -24.42 56.49 2.60
CA SER A 3 -22.97 56.69 2.35
C SER A 3 -22.08 56.34 3.55
N LEU A 4 -22.62 56.39 4.78
CA LEU A 4 -21.88 56.00 5.99
C LEU A 4 -21.64 54.48 6.06
N HIS A 5 -22.57 53.69 5.49
CA HIS A 5 -22.45 52.23 5.44
C HIS A 5 -21.36 51.76 4.46
N TYR A 6 -21.20 52.43 3.30
CA TYR A 6 -20.12 52.12 2.36
C TYR A 6 -18.74 52.50 2.90
N LEU A 7 -18.65 53.58 3.68
CA LEU A 7 -17.41 53.99 4.33
C LEU A 7 -16.98 53.00 5.43
N LEU A 8 -17.93 52.46 6.20
CA LEU A 8 -17.67 51.40 7.19
C LEU A 8 -17.26 50.06 6.56
N MET A 9 -17.88 49.65 5.44
CA MET A 9 -17.51 48.42 4.71
C MET A 9 -16.10 48.48 4.10
N GLY A 10 -15.70 49.65 3.59
CA GLY A 10 -14.36 49.84 3.01
C GLY A 10 -13.22 49.76 4.04
N VAL A 11 -13.45 50.23 5.26
CA VAL A 11 -12.46 50.17 6.36
C VAL A 11 -12.31 48.75 6.91
N ILE A 12 -13.41 47.98 6.96
CA ILE A 12 -13.38 46.60 7.48
C ILE A 12 -12.69 45.64 6.49
N LEU A 13 -12.84 45.85 5.17
CA LEU A 13 -12.21 45.00 4.16
C LEU A 13 -10.68 45.19 4.07
N ALA A 14 -10.18 46.38 4.41
CA ALA A 14 -8.74 46.67 4.44
C ALA A 14 -8.02 46.09 5.67
N ALA A 15 -8.76 45.71 6.72
CA ALA A 15 -8.18 45.24 7.99
C ALA A 15 -7.80 43.73 8.01
N VAL A 16 -8.27 42.94 7.05
CA VAL A 16 -8.08 41.47 7.04
C VAL A 16 -6.78 41.02 6.33
N LEU A 17 -6.06 41.94 5.69
CA LEU A 17 -4.91 41.63 4.83
C LEU A 17 -3.54 41.58 5.52
N CYS A 18 -3.46 41.67 6.86
CA CYS A 18 -2.19 41.71 7.58
C CYS A 18 -2.10 40.69 8.74
N VAL A 19 -1.95 39.41 8.42
CA VAL A 19 -1.40 38.42 9.38
C VAL A 19 -0.24 37.67 8.74
N ALA A 20 0.79 38.42 8.35
CA ALA A 20 2.15 37.91 8.35
C ALA A 20 2.80 38.39 9.66
N GLY A 21 3.09 37.46 10.56
CA GLY A 21 3.67 37.77 11.87
C GLY A 21 4.50 36.60 12.37
N CYS A 22 5.83 36.76 12.30
CA CYS A 22 6.85 35.99 13.01
C CYS A 22 6.59 35.95 14.53
N SER A 23 7.18 34.98 15.23
CA SER A 23 8.22 35.28 16.24
C SER A 23 8.88 34.03 16.83
N ASP A 24 10.19 34.20 16.99
CA ASP A 24 11.24 33.43 17.64
C ASP A 24 10.99 32.82 19.04
N VAL A 25 11.72 31.71 19.26
CA VAL A 25 12.28 30.96 20.43
C VAL A 25 11.95 31.35 21.88
N PRO A 26 11.89 30.36 22.80
CA PRO A 26 13.06 30.08 23.68
C PRO A 26 13.48 28.60 23.81
N GLN A 27 14.79 28.43 24.00
CA GLN A 27 15.49 27.22 24.45
C GLN A 27 15.11 26.88 25.91
N GLU A 28 14.77 25.63 26.19
CA GLU A 28 14.78 25.08 27.55
C GLU A 28 15.44 23.69 27.59
N GLU A 29 16.21 23.49 28.65
CA GLU A 29 17.23 22.49 28.91
C GLU A 29 16.64 21.12 29.30
N ALA A 30 17.42 20.05 29.08
CA ALA A 30 17.02 18.64 29.13
C ALA A 30 16.59 18.10 30.52
N PRO A 31 15.95 16.92 30.55
CA PRO A 31 16.54 15.80 31.30
C PRO A 31 16.60 14.47 30.50
N PRO A 32 17.49 13.53 30.89
CA PRO A 32 17.80 12.33 30.11
C PRO A 32 16.78 11.21 30.35
N ALA A 33 16.34 10.54 29.30
CA ALA A 33 15.61 9.27 29.42
C ALA A 33 15.92 8.34 28.23
N THR A 34 16.76 7.36 28.53
CA THR A 34 16.59 5.92 28.27
C THR A 34 16.11 5.44 26.89
N THR A 35 16.97 4.61 26.30
CA THR A 35 16.76 3.63 25.23
C THR A 35 15.30 3.27 24.94
N SER A 36 14.85 3.59 23.72
CA SER A 36 13.74 2.89 23.07
C SER A 36 14.23 2.39 21.73
N GLU A 37 14.34 1.07 21.62
CA GLU A 37 14.60 0.34 20.40
C GLU A 37 13.50 0.67 19.40
N ALA A 38 13.86 1.41 18.35
CA ALA A 38 12.91 1.79 17.31
C ALA A 38 12.53 0.54 16.50
N THR A 39 11.36 -0.02 16.80
CA THR A 39 10.61 -0.87 15.89
C THR A 39 10.49 -0.14 14.55
N PRO A 40 10.93 -0.70 13.41
CA PRO A 40 10.77 -0.03 12.13
C PRO A 40 9.27 0.13 11.83
N ALA A 41 8.82 1.36 11.71
CA ALA A 41 7.52 1.69 11.15
C ALA A 41 7.43 1.09 9.73
N PRO A 42 6.25 0.59 9.29
CA PRO A 42 6.10 0.09 7.94
C PRO A 42 6.38 1.22 6.96
N VAL A 43 7.48 1.10 6.22
CA VAL A 43 7.81 2.00 5.11
C VAL A 43 6.80 1.73 4.00
N VAL A 44 5.79 2.58 3.88
CA VAL A 44 4.92 2.58 2.71
C VAL A 44 5.67 3.32 1.60
N THR A 45 6.61 2.64 0.95
CA THR A 45 7.27 3.17 -0.25
C THR A 45 6.20 3.25 -1.34
N SER A 46 5.82 4.47 -1.77
CA SER A 46 5.11 4.63 -3.05
C SER A 46 6.14 4.41 -4.16
N SER A 47 6.52 3.15 -4.38
CA SER A 47 7.43 2.79 -5.45
C SER A 47 6.71 2.98 -6.76
N GLY A 48 7.30 3.76 -7.68
CA GLY A 48 6.91 3.73 -9.08
C GLY A 48 6.96 2.30 -9.65
N TRP A 49 6.61 2.15 -10.92
CA TRP A 49 6.67 0.86 -11.59
C TRP A 49 8.08 0.24 -11.46
N SER A 50 8.16 -1.01 -11.00
CA SER A 50 9.40 -1.78 -10.90
C SER A 50 9.11 -3.28 -10.93
N LEU A 51 9.88 -4.01 -11.72
CA LEU A 51 9.84 -5.47 -11.80
C LEU A 51 10.76 -6.16 -10.78
N GLU A 52 11.51 -5.43 -9.96
CA GLU A 52 12.39 -6.04 -8.95
C GLU A 52 11.61 -6.40 -7.68
N PRO A 53 11.48 -7.69 -7.31
CA PRO A 53 10.75 -8.09 -6.10
C PRO A 53 11.37 -7.53 -4.82
N GLY A 54 10.52 -7.16 -3.87
CA GLY A 54 10.92 -6.69 -2.56
C GLY A 54 10.99 -7.83 -1.52
N PRO A 55 11.42 -7.51 -0.28
CA PRO A 55 11.40 -8.47 0.81
C PRO A 55 9.96 -8.82 1.23
N VAL A 56 9.75 -10.09 1.59
CA VAL A 56 8.50 -10.55 2.22
C VAL A 56 8.52 -10.25 3.73
N GLY A 57 7.34 -10.02 4.29
CA GLY A 57 7.18 -9.71 5.71
C GLY A 57 7.10 -10.96 6.58
N THR A 58 7.39 -10.80 7.87
CA THR A 58 7.14 -11.84 8.88
C THR A 58 5.71 -11.74 9.39
N MET A 59 4.98 -12.86 9.41
CA MET A 59 3.60 -12.87 9.89
C MET A 59 3.52 -12.73 11.41
N PRO A 60 2.47 -12.08 11.96
CA PRO A 60 2.27 -12.01 13.39
C PRO A 60 2.08 -13.41 13.99
N ALA A 61 2.59 -13.63 15.19
CA ALA A 61 2.56 -14.93 15.86
C ALA A 61 1.13 -15.50 15.94
N GLY A 62 0.94 -16.72 15.42
CA GLY A 62 -0.34 -17.42 15.41
C GLY A 62 -1.36 -16.89 14.39
N LYS A 63 -1.03 -15.87 13.59
CA LYS A 63 -1.91 -15.29 12.57
C LYS A 63 -1.43 -15.57 11.14
N ASP A 64 -0.87 -16.77 10.92
CA ASP A 64 -0.34 -17.18 9.62
C ASP A 64 -1.43 -17.29 8.55
N VAL A 65 -1.14 -16.78 7.36
CA VAL A 65 -1.97 -16.87 6.16
C VAL A 65 -1.12 -17.17 4.93
N SER A 66 -1.75 -17.60 3.85
CA SER A 66 -1.07 -17.86 2.57
C SER A 66 -1.93 -17.38 1.41
N ALA A 67 -1.25 -16.94 0.37
CA ALA A 67 -1.84 -16.62 -0.92
C ALA A 67 -0.82 -16.91 -2.02
N THR A 68 -1.29 -17.42 -3.14
CA THR A 68 -0.45 -17.83 -4.26
C THR A 68 -0.89 -17.07 -5.51
N ALA A 69 0.07 -16.60 -6.30
CA ALA A 69 -0.18 -16.13 -7.67
C ALA A 69 0.30 -17.17 -8.69
N ARG A 70 -0.41 -17.28 -9.81
CA ARG A 70 -0.03 -18.16 -10.92
C ARG A 70 -0.34 -17.49 -12.25
N LYS A 71 0.61 -17.51 -13.17
CA LYS A 71 0.43 -17.04 -14.55
C LYS A 71 0.13 -18.23 -15.46
N ASP A 72 -1.01 -18.18 -16.15
CA ASP A 72 -1.34 -19.16 -17.17
C ASP A 72 -0.46 -18.93 -18.41
N PRO A 73 0.29 -19.94 -18.89
CA PRO A 73 1.24 -19.76 -19.99
C PRO A 73 0.59 -19.56 -21.37
N LEU A 74 -0.70 -19.92 -21.53
CA LEU A 74 -1.45 -19.81 -22.78
C LEU A 74 -2.20 -18.48 -22.84
N SER A 75 -3.01 -18.18 -21.82
CA SER A 75 -3.82 -16.97 -21.76
C SER A 75 -3.04 -15.75 -21.26
N ASN A 76 -1.97 -15.95 -20.48
CA ASN A 76 -1.22 -14.91 -19.73
C ASN A 76 -2.03 -14.29 -18.59
N VAL A 77 -3.19 -14.84 -18.26
CA VAL A 77 -3.97 -14.41 -17.10
C VAL A 77 -3.21 -14.81 -15.84
N ILE A 78 -3.07 -13.86 -14.92
CA ILE A 78 -2.48 -14.08 -13.61
C ILE A 78 -3.63 -14.23 -12.61
N THR A 79 -3.74 -15.38 -11.96
CA THR A 79 -4.71 -15.62 -10.90
C THR A 79 -4.02 -15.51 -9.56
N VAL A 80 -4.48 -14.59 -8.71
CA VAL A 80 -4.06 -14.49 -7.32
C VAL A 80 -5.16 -15.12 -6.46
N GLN A 81 -4.80 -16.15 -5.70
CA GLN A 81 -5.72 -16.94 -4.90
C GLN A 81 -5.34 -16.87 -3.42
N PHE A 82 -6.36 -16.71 -2.57
CA PHE A 82 -6.19 -16.85 -1.13
C PHE A 82 -6.26 -18.32 -0.72
N ASP A 83 -5.18 -18.82 -0.10
CA ASP A 83 -5.03 -20.23 0.28
C ASP A 83 -5.54 -20.51 1.71
N GLY A 84 -5.86 -19.46 2.46
CA GLY A 84 -6.32 -19.56 3.84
C GLY A 84 -5.20 -19.47 4.87
N GLY A 85 -5.36 -20.16 6.00
CA GLY A 85 -4.43 -20.15 7.13
C GLY A 85 -5.12 -19.91 8.47
N ARG A 86 -4.40 -20.18 9.57
CA ARG A 86 -4.92 -20.04 10.94
C ARG A 86 -5.33 -18.60 11.26
N GLY A 87 -4.66 -17.63 10.64
CA GLY A 87 -4.90 -16.21 10.83
C GLY A 87 -6.04 -15.61 10.01
N MET A 88 -6.76 -16.38 9.18
CA MET A 88 -7.71 -15.77 8.21
C MET A 88 -8.81 -14.92 8.88
N THR A 89 -9.20 -15.27 10.11
CA THR A 89 -10.21 -14.52 10.87
C THR A 89 -9.76 -13.10 11.23
N PHE A 90 -8.45 -12.84 11.21
CA PHE A 90 -7.85 -11.54 11.46
C PHE A 90 -7.62 -10.73 10.18
N ILE A 91 -7.80 -11.29 8.98
CA ILE A 91 -7.56 -10.55 7.72
C ILE A 91 -8.79 -9.72 7.34
N THR A 92 -8.63 -8.45 7.04
CA THR A 92 -9.70 -7.60 6.48
C THR A 92 -9.79 -7.76 4.97
N GLN A 93 -8.65 -7.78 4.28
CA GLN A 93 -8.53 -8.02 2.86
C GLN A 93 -7.13 -8.53 2.49
N ILE A 94 -7.04 -9.22 1.36
CA ILE A 94 -5.77 -9.49 0.67
C ILE A 94 -5.69 -8.55 -0.53
N GLN A 95 -4.67 -7.70 -0.57
CA GLN A 95 -4.41 -6.81 -1.69
C GLN A 95 -3.35 -7.43 -2.60
N ALA A 96 -3.58 -7.40 -3.91
CA ALA A 96 -2.63 -7.81 -4.92
C ALA A 96 -2.34 -6.63 -5.85
N ILE A 97 -1.06 -6.37 -6.09
CA ILE A 97 -0.59 -5.35 -7.03
C ILE A 97 0.20 -6.05 -8.13
N LEU A 98 -0.26 -5.90 -9.37
CA LEU A 98 0.45 -6.29 -10.57
C LEU A 98 1.31 -5.12 -11.05
N TYR A 99 2.60 -5.37 -11.23
CA TYR A 99 3.50 -4.54 -12.02
C TYR A 99 3.78 -5.31 -13.31
N SER A 100 3.12 -4.91 -14.39
CA SER A 100 3.18 -5.65 -15.64
C SER A 100 4.44 -5.31 -16.42
N GLY A 101 4.95 -6.25 -17.22
CA GLY A 101 6.12 -6.03 -18.08
C GLY A 101 5.96 -4.87 -19.08
N ASP A 102 4.73 -4.49 -19.41
CA ASP A 102 4.39 -3.37 -20.32
C ASP A 102 4.30 -2.00 -19.62
N GLY A 103 4.60 -1.91 -18.32
CA GLY A 103 4.63 -0.64 -17.59
C GLY A 103 3.35 -0.29 -16.84
N ARG A 104 2.28 -1.10 -16.95
CA ARG A 104 1.05 -0.89 -16.18
C ARG A 104 1.25 -1.29 -14.71
N VAL A 105 0.51 -0.61 -13.85
CA VAL A 105 0.35 -1.00 -12.45
C VAL A 105 -1.14 -1.13 -12.20
N GLU A 106 -1.58 -2.30 -11.76
CA GLU A 106 -2.98 -2.60 -11.49
C GLU A 106 -3.11 -3.19 -10.09
N GLU A 107 -4.12 -2.76 -9.34
CA GLU A 107 -4.39 -3.22 -7.98
C GLU A 107 -5.77 -3.86 -7.91
N LYS A 108 -5.86 -5.01 -7.24
CA LYS A 108 -7.13 -5.68 -6.92
C LYS A 108 -7.09 -6.25 -5.51
N SER A 109 -8.26 -6.37 -4.90
CA SER A 109 -8.41 -6.88 -3.54
C SER A 109 -9.35 -8.06 -3.47
N ILE A 110 -9.01 -9.04 -2.63
CA ILE A 110 -9.90 -10.10 -2.16
C ILE A 110 -10.45 -9.64 -0.81
N GLU A 111 -11.69 -9.14 -0.83
CA GLU A 111 -12.37 -8.62 0.37
C GLU A 111 -13.13 -9.70 1.14
N ARG A 112 -13.70 -9.35 2.29
CA ARG A 112 -14.60 -10.23 3.04
C ARG A 112 -15.93 -10.48 2.30
N PRO A 113 -16.62 -11.60 2.58
CA PRO A 113 -16.14 -12.74 3.36
C PRO A 113 -14.98 -13.44 2.64
N LEU A 114 -13.94 -13.77 3.42
CA LEU A 114 -12.79 -14.52 2.92
C LEU A 114 -13.11 -16.01 3.00
N SER A 115 -12.83 -16.71 1.91
CA SER A 115 -12.94 -18.15 1.82
C SER A 115 -11.74 -18.71 1.09
N LEU A 116 -11.35 -19.93 1.44
CA LEU A 116 -10.29 -20.64 0.74
C LEU A 116 -10.63 -20.73 -0.76
N GLY A 117 -9.65 -20.44 -1.60
CA GLY A 117 -9.80 -20.47 -3.06
C GLY A 117 -10.36 -19.19 -3.68
N LYS A 118 -10.85 -18.23 -2.88
CA LYS A 118 -11.30 -16.92 -3.40
C LYS A 118 -10.12 -16.24 -4.09
N SER A 119 -10.37 -15.66 -5.25
CA SER A 119 -9.31 -15.16 -6.13
C SER A 119 -9.71 -13.89 -6.87
N VAL A 120 -8.69 -13.20 -7.37
CA VAL A 120 -8.79 -12.12 -8.36
C VAL A 120 -7.86 -12.45 -9.52
N THR A 121 -8.19 -11.94 -10.70
CA THR A 121 -7.39 -12.15 -11.90
C THR A 121 -6.86 -10.84 -12.46
N PHE A 122 -5.70 -10.89 -13.10
CA PHE A 122 -5.11 -9.79 -13.84
C PHE A 122 -4.77 -10.22 -15.26
N GLU A 123 -4.78 -9.27 -16.18
CA GLU A 123 -4.28 -9.46 -17.54
C GLU A 123 -2.76 -9.25 -17.54
N GLY A 124 -2.00 -10.35 -17.55
CA GLY A 124 -0.54 -10.33 -17.58
C GLY A 124 0.03 -9.99 -18.96
N THR A 125 1.33 -9.78 -19.03
CA THR A 125 2.04 -9.36 -20.24
C THR A 125 2.53 -10.55 -21.04
N ARG A 126 2.34 -10.51 -22.37
CA ARG A 126 2.89 -11.51 -23.29
C ARG A 126 4.38 -11.27 -23.53
N GLY A 127 5.19 -12.32 -23.39
CA GLY A 127 6.61 -12.28 -23.74
C GLY A 127 7.48 -11.39 -22.83
N SER A 128 6.94 -10.89 -21.73
CA SER A 128 7.67 -10.17 -20.69
C SER A 128 7.27 -10.69 -19.31
N PRO A 129 8.18 -10.65 -18.32
CA PRO A 129 7.86 -11.02 -16.96
C PRO A 129 6.94 -9.97 -16.31
N ASP A 130 6.08 -10.41 -15.41
CA ASP A 130 5.24 -9.55 -14.58
C ASP A 130 5.60 -9.78 -13.11
N ARG A 131 5.61 -8.73 -12.28
CA ARG A 131 5.78 -8.87 -10.83
C ARG A 131 4.43 -8.77 -10.15
N VAL A 132 4.18 -9.65 -9.18
CA VAL A 132 2.97 -9.63 -8.37
C VAL A 132 3.36 -9.53 -6.91
N LYS A 133 2.87 -8.48 -6.24
CA LYS A 133 3.01 -8.28 -4.80
C LYS A 133 1.69 -8.54 -4.10
N ILE A 134 1.66 -9.49 -3.19
CA ILE A 134 0.48 -9.86 -2.40
C ILE A 134 0.69 -9.41 -0.96
N THR A 135 -0.28 -8.66 -0.41
CA THR A 135 -0.23 -8.07 0.93
C THR A 135 -1.46 -8.48 1.73
N ALA A 136 -1.25 -9.01 2.92
CA ALA A 136 -2.29 -9.21 3.93
C ALA A 136 -2.48 -7.95 4.77
N ILE A 137 -3.72 -7.52 4.92
CA ILE A 137 -4.11 -6.43 5.81
C ILE A 137 -4.88 -7.05 6.98
N TYR A 138 -4.34 -6.91 8.19
CA TYR A 138 -4.93 -7.44 9.41
C TYR A 138 -5.87 -6.41 10.05
N ASN A 139 -6.91 -6.89 10.73
CA ASN A 139 -7.85 -6.07 11.51
C ASN A 139 -7.20 -5.47 12.77
N THR A 140 -6.06 -6.00 13.18
CA THR A 140 -5.21 -5.47 14.25
C THR A 140 -4.27 -4.35 13.78
N GLY A 141 -4.27 -4.02 12.47
CA GLY A 141 -3.54 -2.90 11.88
C GLY A 141 -2.24 -3.27 11.18
N GLU A 142 -1.73 -4.49 11.35
CA GLU A 142 -0.53 -4.97 10.65
C GLU A 142 -0.80 -5.11 9.14
N VAL A 143 0.20 -4.75 8.35
CA VAL A 143 0.20 -4.90 6.89
C VAL A 143 1.45 -5.68 6.53
N VAL A 144 1.28 -6.88 5.96
CA VAL A 144 2.36 -7.84 5.74
C VAL A 144 2.38 -8.30 4.29
N VAL A 145 3.52 -8.14 3.62
CA VAL A 145 3.74 -8.72 2.29
C VAL A 145 3.88 -10.23 2.43
N ILE A 146 2.96 -10.99 1.84
CA ILE A 146 2.91 -12.45 1.89
C ILE A 146 3.85 -13.05 0.82
N SER A 147 3.79 -12.50 -0.39
CA SER A 147 4.59 -12.93 -1.53
C SER A 147 4.85 -11.70 -2.41
N ASP A 148 6.04 -11.66 -3.00
CA ASP A 148 6.44 -10.64 -3.97
C ASP A 148 7.39 -11.31 -4.95
N GLU A 149 6.90 -11.63 -6.15
CA GLU A 149 7.56 -12.56 -7.06
C GLU A 149 7.38 -12.17 -8.53
N LEU A 150 8.31 -12.64 -9.38
CA LEU A 150 8.25 -12.51 -10.83
C LEU A 150 7.62 -13.73 -11.48
N TYR A 151 6.69 -13.48 -12.40
CA TYR A 151 5.95 -14.47 -13.16
C TYR A 151 6.22 -14.25 -14.65
N GLN A 152 6.96 -15.17 -15.23
CA GLN A 152 7.20 -15.24 -16.66
C GLN A 152 6.53 -16.47 -17.25
N ARG A 153 6.38 -16.48 -18.57
CA ARG A 153 6.03 -17.72 -19.26
C ARG A 153 7.17 -18.70 -18.99
N GLU A 154 6.87 -19.84 -18.38
CA GLU A 154 7.82 -20.95 -18.38
C GLU A 154 7.92 -21.43 -19.83
N ASP A 155 9.12 -21.38 -20.39
CA ASP A 155 9.40 -21.92 -21.71
C ASP A 155 9.16 -23.43 -21.64
N ALA A 156 7.97 -23.88 -22.06
CA ALA A 156 7.57 -25.28 -22.07
C ALA A 156 8.40 -26.17 -23.03
N PHE A 157 9.57 -25.70 -23.49
CA PHE A 157 10.42 -26.36 -24.48
C PHE A 157 11.90 -26.22 -24.12
N ALA A 158 12.28 -26.70 -22.94
CA ALA A 158 13.65 -27.13 -22.67
C ALA A 158 13.65 -28.65 -22.44
N LYS A 159 13.53 -29.42 -23.53
CA LYS A 159 13.97 -30.80 -23.56
C LYS A 159 14.43 -31.19 -24.95
#